data_AF-A0A914NRW8-F1
#
_entry.id   AF-A0A914NRW8-F1
#
_cell.length_a   1.000
_cell.length_b   1.000
_cell.length_c   1.000
_cell.angle_alpha   90.00
_cell.angle_beta   90.00
_cell.angle_gamma   90.00
#
_symmetry.space_group_name_H-M   'P 1'
#
loop_
_entity.id
_entity.type
_entity.pdbx_description
1 polymer ?
#
loop_
_entity_poly.entity_id
_entity_poly.type
_entity_poly.pdbx_seq_one_letter_code
_entity_poly.pdbx_strand_id
1 'polypeptide(L)'
;VGERINHIIKTMLVQIQKCLFKNKKWLSKWQIKSRHLLFVSFSIGCITIAVATGVFHKQESWSIFDSAYYCMISLSTIGFGDFVPAQTNERLMKEPGYVLFTLIFLLFGLAIFSACINLLILEFMAYNADIVTARSRLKKNDIYKNVYIIPFSNFITKN
;
A
#
# COMPACT_ATOMS: atom_id res chain seq x y z
N VAL A 1 4.15 -36.16 -8.12
CA VAL A 1 4.36 -35.02 -9.04
C VAL A 1 4.31 -33.68 -8.30
N GLY A 2 3.31 -33.43 -7.44
CA GLY A 2 3.19 -32.18 -6.65
C GLY A 2 4.38 -31.85 -5.73
N GLU A 3 4.99 -32.83 -5.07
CA GLU A 3 6.17 -32.58 -4.21
C GLU A 3 7.39 -32.06 -4.98
N ARG A 4 7.59 -32.55 -6.21
CA ARG A 4 8.70 -32.11 -7.07
C ARG A 4 8.46 -30.68 -7.55
N ILE A 5 7.21 -30.32 -7.84
CA ILE A 5 6.82 -28.96 -8.22
C ILE A 5 7.05 -28.00 -7.05
N ASN A 6 6.64 -28.35 -5.83
CA ASN A 6 6.89 -27.51 -4.65
C ASN A 6 8.38 -27.35 -4.34
N HIS A 7 9.18 -28.38 -4.56
CA HIS A 7 10.64 -28.27 -4.39
C HIS A 7 11.26 -27.34 -5.44
N ILE A 8 10.85 -27.43 -6.70
CA ILE A 8 11.31 -26.56 -7.78
C ILE A 8 10.92 -25.10 -7.50
N ILE A 9 9.67 -24.87 -7.08
CA ILE A 9 9.17 -23.53 -6.71
C ILE A 9 9.98 -22.96 -5.54
N LYS A 10 10.24 -23.74 -4.48
CA LYS A 10 11.08 -23.31 -3.36
C LYS A 10 12.49 -22.95 -3.82
N THR A 11 13.09 -23.77 -4.66
CA THR A 11 14.47 -23.57 -5.13
C THR A 11 14.57 -22.30 -5.98
N MET A 12 13.62 -22.09 -6.89
CA MET A 12 13.49 -20.88 -7.72
C MET A 12 13.27 -19.63 -6.88
N LEU A 13 12.35 -19.68 -5.90
CA LEU A 13 12.08 -18.56 -5.00
C LEU A 13 13.33 -18.17 -4.19
N VAL A 14 14.07 -19.14 -3.66
CA VAL A 14 15.31 -18.88 -2.91
C VAL A 14 16.41 -18.32 -3.82
N GLN A 15 16.51 -18.79 -5.06
CA GLN A 15 17.48 -18.30 -6.05
C GLN A 15 17.18 -16.84 -6.41
N ILE A 16 15.92 -16.53 -6.73
CA ILE A 16 15.44 -15.18 -7.03
C ILE A 16 15.63 -14.26 -5.82
N GLN A 17 15.31 -14.74 -4.61
CA GLN A 17 15.50 -13.98 -3.37
C GLN A 17 16.98 -13.68 -3.10
N LYS A 18 17.89 -14.62 -3.39
CA LYS A 18 19.34 -14.39 -3.27
C LYS A 18 19.88 -13.41 -4.32
N CYS A 19 19.37 -13.47 -5.55
CA CYS A 19 19.75 -12.54 -6.62
C CYS A 19 19.22 -11.12 -6.37
N LEU A 20 17.98 -10.98 -5.89
CA LEU A 20 17.33 -9.68 -5.64
C LEU A 20 17.75 -9.05 -4.31
N PHE A 21 18.04 -9.84 -3.27
CA PHE A 21 18.29 -9.35 -1.91
C PHE A 21 19.63 -9.84 -1.33
N LYS A 22 20.73 -9.44 -1.96
CA LYS A 22 22.11 -9.76 -1.52
C LYS A 22 22.54 -9.06 -0.21
N ASN A 23 21.78 -8.08 0.29
CA ASN A 23 22.17 -7.23 1.41
C ASN A 23 21.08 -7.12 2.50
N LYS A 24 20.81 -8.21 3.24
CA LYS A 24 19.88 -8.23 4.40
C LYS A 24 20.17 -7.16 5.47
N LYS A 25 21.42 -6.71 5.58
CA LYS A 25 21.86 -5.71 6.57
C LYS A 25 21.30 -4.30 6.32
N TRP A 26 20.92 -3.99 5.07
CA TRP A 26 20.33 -2.69 4.71
C TRP A 26 18.81 -2.63 4.95
N LEU A 27 18.10 -3.75 4.76
CA LEU A 27 16.65 -3.80 4.98
C LEU A 27 16.22 -3.67 6.45
N SER A 28 17.02 -4.19 7.39
CA SER A 28 16.70 -4.12 8.82
C SER A 28 16.96 -2.74 9.44
N LYS A 29 17.79 -1.89 8.81
CA LYS A 29 18.20 -0.60 9.38
C LYS A 29 17.25 0.55 9.02
N TRP A 30 16.47 0.40 7.97
CA TRP A 30 15.43 1.35 7.60
C TRP A 30 14.16 1.11 8.43
N GLN A 31 14.18 1.52 9.70
CA GLN A 31 12.94 1.75 10.47
C GLN A 31 12.28 3.03 9.95
N ILE A 32 11.72 2.95 8.74
CA ILE A 32 10.91 4.02 8.16
C ILE A 32 9.60 4.03 8.93
N LYS A 33 9.27 5.14 9.60
CA LYS A 33 7.93 5.32 10.18
C LYS A 33 6.90 5.12 9.07
N SER A 34 5.83 4.40 9.35
CA SER A 34 4.74 4.06 8.43
C SER A 34 4.24 5.25 7.58
N ARG A 35 4.25 6.46 8.15
CA ARG A 35 3.97 7.74 7.46
C ARG A 35 4.84 7.99 6.23
N HIS A 36 6.16 7.81 6.32
CA HIS A 36 7.07 8.07 5.20
C HIS A 36 6.88 7.04 4.07
N LEU A 37 6.56 5.79 4.41
CA LEU A 37 6.22 4.76 3.41
C LEU A 37 4.97 5.13 2.62
N LEU A 38 3.95 5.65 3.30
CA LEU A 38 2.72 6.12 2.65
C LEU A 38 3.00 7.25 1.64
N PHE A 39 3.79 8.26 2.04
CA PHE A 39 4.15 9.37 1.14
C PHE A 39 4.95 8.91 -0.07
N VAL A 40 5.91 7.99 0.11
CA VAL A 40 6.70 7.43 -0.99
C VAL A 40 5.81 6.63 -1.94
N SER A 41 4.95 5.75 -1.41
CA SER A 41 4.04 4.94 -2.21
C SER A 41 3.06 5.79 -3.01
N PHE A 42 2.50 6.83 -2.39
CA PHE A 42 1.61 7.79 -3.06
C PHE A 42 2.34 8.53 -4.18
N SER A 43 3.57 9.00 -3.92
CA SER A 43 4.38 9.71 -4.92
C SER A 43 4.70 8.83 -6.14
N ILE A 44 5.08 7.56 -5.90
CA ILE A 44 5.32 6.58 -6.97
C ILE A 44 4.03 6.34 -7.77
N GLY A 45 2.88 6.22 -7.09
CA GLY A 45 1.58 6.10 -7.75
C GLY A 45 1.26 7.29 -8.66
N CYS A 46 1.44 8.52 -8.17
CA CYS A 46 1.22 9.74 -8.97
C CYS A 46 2.14 9.78 -10.21
N ILE A 47 3.42 9.44 -10.05
CA ILE A 47 4.37 9.39 -11.17
C ILE A 47 3.94 8.32 -12.19
N THR A 48 3.51 7.15 -11.71
CA THR A 48 3.05 6.05 -12.57
C THR A 48 1.84 6.46 -13.40
N ILE A 49 0.87 7.15 -12.78
CA ILE A 49 -0.30 7.71 -13.48
C ILE A 49 0.13 8.79 -14.48
N ALA A 50 1.03 9.70 -14.12
CA ALA A 50 1.48 10.77 -15.01
C ALA A 50 2.19 10.22 -16.26
N VAL A 51 3.07 9.23 -16.08
CA VAL A 51 3.75 8.56 -17.20
C VAL A 51 2.75 7.85 -18.10
N ALA A 52 1.82 7.08 -17.52
CA ALA A 52 0.79 6.39 -18.29
C ALA A 52 -0.13 7.35 -19.04
N THR A 53 -0.54 8.46 -18.40
CA THR A 53 -1.34 9.53 -19.00
C THR A 53 -0.66 10.08 -20.25
N GLY A 54 0.65 10.36 -20.20
CA GLY A 54 1.41 10.84 -21.35
C GLY A 54 1.47 9.83 -22.50
N VAL A 55 1.58 8.53 -22.18
CA VAL A 55 1.56 7.46 -23.18
C VAL A 55 0.18 7.33 -23.83
N PHE A 56 -0.89 7.28 -23.05
CA PHE A 56 -2.26 7.16 -23.56
C PHE A 56 -2.70 8.38 -24.35
N HIS A 57 -2.34 9.59 -23.91
CA HIS A 57 -2.57 10.83 -24.64
C HIS A 57 -1.96 10.76 -26.05
N LYS A 58 -0.69 10.32 -26.15
CA LYS A 58 0.02 10.25 -27.44
C LYS A 58 -0.50 9.12 -28.32
N GLN A 59 -0.79 7.95 -27.77
CA GLN A 59 -1.17 6.77 -28.54
C GLN A 59 -2.63 6.81 -28.98
N GLU A 60 -3.55 7.09 -28.06
CA GLU A 60 -4.99 7.11 -28.35
C GLU A 60 -5.49 8.46 -28.85
N SER A 61 -4.64 9.50 -28.82
CA SER A 61 -5.03 10.89 -29.15
C SER A 61 -6.18 11.42 -28.28
N TRP A 62 -6.35 10.86 -27.08
CA TRP A 62 -7.30 11.34 -26.07
C TRP A 62 -6.84 12.65 -25.45
N SER A 63 -7.74 13.42 -24.81
CA SER A 63 -7.30 14.56 -24.00
C SER A 63 -6.40 14.09 -22.85
N ILE A 64 -5.53 14.97 -22.34
CA ILE A 64 -4.73 14.69 -21.13
C ILE A 64 -5.67 14.35 -19.95
N PHE A 65 -6.81 15.04 -19.85
CA PHE A 65 -7.82 14.78 -18.82
C PHE A 65 -8.48 13.41 -18.98
N ASP A 66 -8.88 13.04 -20.20
CA ASP A 66 -9.48 11.73 -20.48
C ASP A 66 -8.50 10.59 -20.22
N SER A 67 -7.23 10.79 -20.57
CA SER A 67 -6.15 9.83 -20.32
C SER A 67 -5.89 9.64 -18.82
N ALA A 68 -5.87 10.73 -18.05
CA ALA A 68 -5.72 10.67 -16.59
C ALA A 68 -6.94 10.03 -15.92
N TYR A 69 -8.14 10.35 -16.41
CA TYR A 69 -9.40 9.74 -15.99
C TYR A 69 -9.39 8.23 -16.20
N TYR A 70 -9.00 7.77 -17.40
CA TYR A 70 -8.85 6.35 -17.70
C TYR A 70 -7.89 5.65 -16.72
N CYS A 71 -6.70 6.23 -16.47
CA CYS A 71 -5.75 5.67 -15.53
C CYS A 71 -6.32 5.56 -14.11
N MET A 72 -6.99 6.61 -13.62
CA MET A 72 -7.55 6.63 -12.26
C MET A 72 -8.71 5.63 -12.10
N ILE A 73 -9.65 5.59 -13.05
CA ILE A 73 -10.82 4.69 -13.04
C ILE A 73 -10.39 3.22 -13.16
N SER A 74 -9.37 2.95 -13.96
CA SER A 74 -8.82 1.60 -14.14
C SER A 74 -8.12 1.09 -12.87
N LEU A 75 -7.27 1.92 -12.25
CA LEU A 75 -6.54 1.55 -11.03
C LEU A 75 -7.42 1.49 -9.79
N SER A 76 -8.47 2.30 -9.73
CA SER A 76 -9.49 2.21 -8.68
C SER A 76 -10.43 1.00 -8.86
N THR A 77 -10.26 0.22 -9.94
CA THR A 77 -11.10 -0.92 -10.31
C THR A 77 -12.57 -0.58 -10.53
N ILE A 78 -12.91 0.71 -10.72
CA ILE A 78 -14.27 1.15 -11.06
C ILE A 78 -14.61 0.69 -12.48
N GLY A 79 -13.70 0.95 -13.44
CA GLY A 79 -13.73 0.38 -14.78
C GLY A 79 -15.02 0.57 -15.58
N PHE A 80 -15.50 1.81 -15.74
CA PHE A 80 -16.73 2.08 -16.51
C PHE A 80 -16.71 1.58 -17.95
N GLY A 81 -15.53 1.52 -18.58
CA GLY A 81 -15.36 0.99 -19.95
C GLY A 81 -15.74 1.97 -21.06
N ASP A 82 -15.93 3.25 -20.73
CA ASP A 82 -16.10 4.36 -21.67
C ASP A 82 -14.82 4.69 -22.45
N PHE A 83 -13.66 4.59 -21.79
CA PHE A 83 -12.35 4.66 -22.43
C PHE A 83 -11.62 3.33 -22.31
N VAL A 84 -11.28 2.72 -23.45
CA VAL A 84 -10.53 1.47 -23.52
C VAL A 84 -9.42 1.59 -24.57
N PRO A 85 -8.14 1.42 -24.18
CA PRO A 85 -7.03 1.53 -25.12
C PRO A 85 -7.05 0.38 -26.13
N ALA A 86 -6.48 0.63 -27.30
CA ALA A 86 -6.33 -0.30 -28.42
C ALA A 86 -7.63 -0.80 -29.08
N GLN A 87 -8.80 -0.24 -28.74
CA GLN A 87 -10.09 -0.72 -29.25
C GLN A 87 -10.50 -0.08 -30.59
N THR A 88 -10.17 1.19 -30.84
CA THR A 88 -10.77 1.98 -31.93
C THR A 88 -10.18 1.74 -33.33
N ASN A 89 -9.12 0.94 -33.48
CA ASN A 89 -8.35 0.90 -34.74
C ASN A 89 -7.72 -0.46 -35.11
N GLU A 90 -8.28 -1.59 -34.65
CA GLU A 90 -7.66 -2.94 -34.77
C GLU A 90 -6.21 -3.01 -34.22
N ARG A 91 -5.82 -2.04 -33.39
CA ARG A 91 -4.46 -1.91 -32.83
C ARG A 91 -4.12 -3.05 -31.88
N LEU A 92 -5.14 -3.71 -31.32
CA LEU A 92 -5.01 -4.99 -30.62
C LEU A 92 -4.18 -6.02 -31.42
N MET A 93 -4.31 -6.06 -32.75
CA MET A 93 -3.53 -7.00 -33.59
C MET A 93 -2.29 -6.36 -34.22
N LYS A 94 -2.31 -5.04 -34.49
CA LYS A 94 -1.19 -4.35 -35.16
C LYS A 94 -0.03 -4.01 -34.22
N GLU A 95 -0.28 -3.76 -32.94
CA GLU A 95 0.73 -3.29 -31.99
C GLU A 95 0.69 -4.07 -30.66
N PRO A 96 1.11 -5.35 -30.65
CA PRO A 96 1.08 -6.17 -29.43
C PRO A 96 1.91 -5.59 -28.28
N GLY A 97 2.96 -4.82 -28.59
CA GLY A 97 3.79 -4.15 -27.58
C GLY A 97 3.03 -3.11 -26.75
N TYR A 98 2.12 -2.35 -27.37
CA TYR A 98 1.31 -1.36 -26.67
C TYR A 98 0.28 -2.01 -25.75
N VAL A 99 -0.38 -3.08 -26.21
CA VAL A 99 -1.32 -3.87 -25.39
C VAL A 99 -0.59 -4.46 -24.18
N LEU A 100 0.61 -5.02 -24.39
CA LEU A 100 1.42 -5.56 -23.31
C LEU A 100 1.84 -4.47 -22.30
N PHE A 101 2.21 -3.29 -22.77
CA PHE A 101 2.50 -2.14 -21.91
C PHE A 101 1.29 -1.78 -21.04
N THR A 102 0.10 -1.67 -21.63
CA THR A 102 -1.15 -1.39 -20.90
C THR A 102 -1.43 -2.44 -19.83
N LEU A 103 -1.24 -3.72 -20.16
CA LEU A 103 -1.40 -4.82 -19.20
C LEU A 103 -0.40 -4.73 -18.05
N ILE A 104 0.88 -4.49 -18.34
CA ILE A 104 1.93 -4.33 -17.32
C ILE A 104 1.62 -3.13 -16.43
N PHE A 105 1.19 -2.01 -17.03
CA PHE A 105 0.77 -0.83 -16.29
C PHE A 105 -0.39 -1.14 -15.34
N LEU A 106 -1.41 -1.86 -15.80
CA LEU A 106 -2.54 -2.27 -14.97
C LEU A 106 -2.09 -3.16 -13.81
N LEU A 107 -1.29 -4.20 -14.08
CA LEU A 107 -0.79 -5.11 -13.05
C LEU A 107 0.08 -4.39 -12.01
N PHE A 108 1.02 -3.58 -12.47
CA PHE A 108 1.95 -2.85 -11.61
C PHE A 108 1.24 -1.73 -10.84
N GLY A 109 0.38 -0.96 -11.50
CA GLY A 109 -0.39 0.11 -10.88
C GLY A 109 -1.37 -0.42 -9.84
N LEU A 110 -2.04 -1.55 -10.10
CA LEU A 110 -2.90 -2.21 -9.10
C LEU A 110 -2.10 -2.72 -7.90
N ALA A 111 -0.88 -3.21 -8.11
CA ALA A 111 -0.01 -3.61 -6.99
C ALA A 111 0.38 -2.40 -6.12
N ILE A 112 0.72 -1.26 -6.72
CA ILE A 112 1.00 -0.01 -5.98
C ILE A 112 -0.26 0.47 -5.25
N PHE A 113 -1.41 0.47 -5.93
CA PHE A 113 -2.66 0.91 -5.33
C PHE A 113 -3.07 0.03 -4.14
N SER A 114 -2.96 -1.29 -4.29
CA SER A 114 -3.16 -2.27 -3.21
C SER A 114 -2.20 -2.05 -2.04
N ALA A 115 -0.91 -1.81 -2.32
CA ALA A 115 0.08 -1.49 -1.29
C ALA A 115 -0.27 -0.19 -0.54
N CYS A 116 -0.70 0.86 -1.24
CA CYS A 116 -1.17 2.10 -0.64
C CYS A 116 -2.35 1.88 0.31
N ILE A 117 -3.36 1.13 -0.12
CA ILE A 117 -4.54 0.80 0.70
C ILE A 117 -4.13 -0.02 1.93
N ASN A 118 -3.25 -1.01 1.76
CA ASN A 118 -2.74 -1.81 2.87
C ASN A 118 -1.99 -0.95 3.91
N LEU A 119 -1.12 -0.04 3.46
CA LEU A 119 -0.40 0.88 4.34
C LEU A 119 -1.35 1.84 5.07
N LEU A 120 -2.40 2.31 4.39
CA LEU A 120 -3.43 3.16 5.00
C LEU A 120 -4.16 2.40 6.12
N ILE A 121 -4.54 1.14 5.88
CA ILE A 121 -5.20 0.28 6.86
C ILE A 121 -4.29 0.06 8.07
N LEU A 122 -2.99 -0.22 7.83
CA LEU A 122 -2.02 -0.42 8.91
C LEU A 122 -1.83 0.84 9.76
N GLU A 123 -1.77 2.03 9.14
CA GLU A 123 -1.66 3.29 9.87
C GLU A 123 -2.92 3.56 10.71
N PHE A 124 -4.11 3.29 10.16
CA PHE A 124 -5.37 3.41 10.89
C PHE A 124 -5.43 2.48 12.10
N MET A 125 -5.00 1.23 11.93
CA MET A 125 -4.94 0.25 13.03
C MET A 125 -3.92 0.67 14.10
N ALA A 126 -2.73 1.11 13.70
CA ALA A 126 -1.70 1.58 14.61
C ALA A 126 -2.17 2.80 15.42
N TYR A 127 -2.81 3.76 14.75
CA TYR A 127 -3.40 4.93 15.40
C TYR A 127 -4.47 4.56 16.44
N ASN A 128 -5.38 3.65 16.10
CA ASN A 128 -6.40 3.17 17.03
C ASN A 128 -5.79 2.41 18.22
N ALA A 129 -4.76 1.60 17.99
CA ALA A 129 -4.06 0.87 19.05
C ALA A 129 -3.34 1.83 20.02
N ASP A 130 -2.73 2.89 19.51
CA ASP A 130 -2.08 3.93 20.31
C ASP A 130 -3.11 4.69 21.19
N ILE A 131 -4.28 5.01 20.64
CA ILE A 131 -5.38 5.65 21.41
C ILE A 131 -5.86 4.74 22.53
N VAL A 132 -6.09 3.46 22.25
CA VAL A 132 -6.55 2.49 23.27
C VAL A 132 -5.51 2.34 24.38
N THR A 133 -4.23 2.31 24.00
CA THR A 133 -3.11 2.23 24.96
C THR A 133 -2.94 3.51 25.77
N ALA A 134 -3.13 4.68 25.17
CA ALA A 134 -3.12 5.96 25.89
C ALA A 134 -4.28 6.04 26.88
N ARG A 135 -5.49 5.62 26.46
CA ARG A 135 -6.69 5.59 27.30
C ARG A 135 -6.53 4.64 28.49
N SER A 136 -5.91 3.47 28.29
CA SER A 136 -5.65 2.52 29.39
C SER A 136 -4.63 3.06 30.39
N ARG A 137 -3.59 3.78 29.94
CA ARG A 137 -2.62 4.48 30.81
C ARG A 137 -3.28 5.57 31.65
N LEU A 138 -4.15 6.38 31.05
CA LEU A 138 -4.90 7.42 31.77
C LEU A 138 -5.79 6.80 32.85
N LYS A 139 -6.59 5.78 32.50
CA LYS A 139 -7.43 5.07 33.46
C LYS A 139 -6.63 4.49 34.61
N LYS A 140 -5.44 3.93 34.34
CA LYS A 140 -4.54 3.38 35.37
C LYS A 140 -4.00 4.47 36.29
N ASN A 141 -3.59 5.62 35.76
CA ASN A 141 -3.12 6.77 36.55
C ASN A 141 -4.22 7.35 37.44
N ASP A 142 -5.45 7.46 36.93
CA ASP A 142 -6.59 7.94 37.71
C ASP A 142 -6.93 6.98 38.85
N ILE A 143 -6.88 5.67 38.60
CA ILE A 143 -7.04 4.64 39.64
C ILE A 143 -5.94 4.79 40.71
N TYR A 144 -4.67 4.93 40.32
CA TYR A 144 -3.59 5.10 41.29
C TYR A 144 -3.75 6.37 42.13
N LYS A 145 -4.09 7.51 41.52
CA LYS A 145 -4.38 8.74 42.28
C LYS A 145 -5.54 8.52 43.26
N ASN A 146 -6.65 7.91 42.86
CA ASN A 146 -7.77 7.68 43.77
C ASN A 146 -7.48 6.67 44.89
N VAL A 147 -6.61 5.67 44.66
CA VAL A 147 -6.23 4.68 45.68
C VAL A 147 -5.20 5.24 46.67
N TYR A 148 -4.19 5.98 46.20
CA TYR A 148 -3.15 6.53 47.07
C TYR A 148 -3.54 7.85 47.76
N ILE A 149 -4.60 8.52 47.29
CA ILE A 149 -5.15 9.74 47.89
C ILE A 149 -6.33 9.42 48.82
N ILE A 150 -6.66 8.13 49.10
CA ILE A 150 -7.52 7.81 50.25
C ILE A 150 -6.79 8.31 51.49
N PRO A 151 -7.27 9.38 52.15
CA PRO A 151 -6.49 10.00 53.20
C PRO A 151 -6.40 9.01 54.36
N PHE A 152 -5.17 8.77 54.80
CA PHE A 152 -4.83 8.05 56.03
C PHE A 152 -5.48 8.66 57.29
N SER A 153 -6.26 9.75 57.14
CA SER A 153 -7.00 10.42 58.22
C SER A 153 -8.13 9.58 58.82
N ASN A 154 -8.63 8.54 58.12
CA ASN A 154 -9.69 7.68 58.65
C ASN A 154 -9.20 6.53 59.55
N PHE A 155 -7.89 6.38 59.74
CA PHE A 155 -7.33 5.27 60.55
C PHE A 155 -6.86 5.68 61.95
N ILE A 156 -6.84 6.96 62.30
CA ILE A 156 -6.30 7.44 63.60
C ILE A 156 -7.41 7.77 64.63
N THR A 157 -8.69 7.86 64.25
CA THR A 157 -9.77 8.26 65.18
C THR A 157 -10.57 7.10 65.80
N LYS A 158 -10.02 5.88 65.81
CA LYS A 158 -10.56 4.75 66.59
C LYS A 158 -9.49 4.24 67.56
N ASN A 159 -9.26 5.00 68.62
CA ASN A 159 -8.78 4.51 69.91
C ASN A 159 -9.25 5.47 71.00
#